data_AF-A0A165ZXH7-F1
#
_entry.id   AF-A0A165ZXH7-F1
#
_cell.length_a   1.000
_cell.length_b   1.000
_cell.length_c   1.000
_cell.angle_alpha   90.00
_cell.angle_beta   90.00
_cell.angle_gamma   90.00
#
_symmetry.space_group_name_H-M   'P 1'
#
loop_
_entity.id
_entity.type
_entity.pdbx_description
1 polymer ?
#
loop_
_entity_poly.entity_id
_entity_poly.type
_entity_poly.pdbx_seq_one_letter_code
_entity_poly.pdbx_strand_id
1 'polypeptide(L)'
;MSEESSFVSTVAAIPLRDATLVLPAELLTDVFKYLTTIYPKYKPKSTQTLSYRRHHTRLSWLVVSHVNQRWRYIVLDTPSLWSRLYVDMEKSWDAFLECSKPALLSIEGPCSTSHIILRIPSLIEHRHRIRELDLQRITPYHLGNLVAGLTDSLLNIEVMSIECEPFGDEPVLELPADFFSVTMPNLRKLKLIDVEFPWGTGSMSLTNFEYRAIPSHY
;
A
#
# COMPACT_ATOMS: atom_id res chain seq x y z
N MET A 1 -58.56 53.33 -11.43
CA MET A 1 -59.36 52.09 -11.38
C MET A 1 -59.04 51.32 -12.63
N SER A 2 -58.41 50.16 -12.66
CA SER A 2 -57.78 49.25 -11.70
C SER A 2 -57.01 48.29 -12.61
N GLU A 3 -55.70 48.11 -12.42
CA GLU A 3 -55.10 46.87 -11.88
C GLU A 3 -55.46 45.60 -12.66
N GLU A 4 -54.45 45.01 -13.32
CA GLU A 4 -54.19 43.57 -13.48
C GLU A 4 -52.84 43.47 -14.22
N SER A 5 -51.70 43.52 -13.54
CA SER A 5 -51.05 42.43 -12.76
C SER A 5 -50.97 41.11 -13.53
N SER A 6 -49.91 40.97 -14.33
CA SER A 6 -49.47 39.68 -14.87
C SER A 6 -48.05 39.43 -14.37
N PHE A 7 -47.97 38.54 -13.38
CA PHE A 7 -46.81 37.98 -12.71
C PHE A 7 -45.65 37.66 -13.67
N VAL A 8 -44.53 38.35 -13.50
CA VAL A 8 -43.23 37.83 -13.91
C VAL A 8 -42.84 36.76 -12.89
N SER A 9 -43.02 35.50 -13.28
CA SER A 9 -42.56 34.36 -12.49
C SER A 9 -41.03 34.26 -12.63
N THR A 10 -40.32 35.02 -11.80
CA THR A 10 -38.89 34.82 -11.60
C THR A 10 -38.73 33.58 -10.73
N VAL A 11 -38.65 32.41 -11.36
CA VAL A 11 -38.12 31.22 -10.71
C VAL A 11 -36.67 31.55 -10.34
N ALA A 12 -36.45 31.92 -9.08
CA ALA A 12 -35.13 32.09 -8.53
C ALA A 12 -34.38 30.78 -8.74
N ALA A 13 -33.40 30.80 -9.64
CA ALA A 13 -32.45 29.71 -9.77
C ALA A 13 -31.78 29.55 -8.41
N ILE A 14 -32.19 28.52 -7.65
CA ILE A 14 -31.48 28.10 -6.45
C ILE A 14 -30.06 27.80 -6.95
N PRO A 15 -29.04 28.58 -6.55
CA PRO A 15 -27.68 28.24 -6.95
C PRO A 15 -27.46 26.83 -6.41
N LEU A 16 -27.09 25.88 -7.28
CA LEU A 16 -26.63 24.57 -6.84
C LEU A 16 -25.45 24.85 -5.90
N ARG A 17 -25.73 24.97 -4.60
CA ARG A 17 -24.70 25.00 -3.57
C ARG A 17 -23.97 23.70 -3.79
N ASP A 18 -22.68 23.82 -4.09
CA ASP A 18 -21.80 22.67 -4.28
C ASP A 18 -22.00 21.74 -3.08
N ALA A 19 -22.73 20.64 -3.28
CA ALA A 19 -23.11 19.72 -2.21
C ALA A 19 -21.88 19.13 -1.51
N THR A 20 -20.74 19.17 -2.20
CA THR A 20 -19.45 18.76 -1.66
C THR A 20 -18.90 19.73 -0.60
N LEU A 21 -19.43 20.96 -0.50
CA LEU A 21 -19.14 21.90 0.59
C LEU A 21 -19.93 21.59 1.87
N VAL A 22 -21.01 20.80 1.78
CA VAL A 22 -21.85 20.43 2.92
C VAL A 22 -21.24 19.28 3.73
N LEU A 23 -20.45 18.42 3.08
CA LEU A 23 -19.81 17.30 3.76
C LEU A 23 -18.69 17.78 4.71
N PRO A 24 -18.65 17.34 5.98
CA PRO A 24 -17.49 17.54 6.85
C PRO A 24 -16.20 16.93 6.27
N ALA A 25 -15.05 17.45 6.68
CA ALA A 25 -13.75 16.99 6.16
C ALA A 25 -13.47 15.53 6.52
N GLU A 26 -13.95 15.08 7.68
CA GLU A 26 -13.82 13.71 8.19
C GLU A 26 -14.51 12.71 7.27
N LEU A 27 -15.74 13.02 6.83
CA LEU A 27 -16.48 12.16 5.92
C LEU A 27 -15.82 12.09 4.54
N LEU A 28 -15.26 13.20 4.06
CA LEU A 28 -14.51 13.20 2.80
C LEU A 28 -13.25 12.34 2.92
N THR A 29 -12.52 12.45 4.03
CA THR A 29 -11.37 11.58 4.32
C THR A 29 -11.77 10.10 4.34
N ASP A 30 -12.89 9.76 4.96
CA ASP A 30 -13.36 8.37 5.01
C ASP A 30 -13.83 7.86 3.64
N VAL A 31 -14.43 8.72 2.81
CA VAL A 31 -14.69 8.40 1.40
C VAL A 31 -13.37 8.08 0.68
N PHE A 32 -12.34 8.92 0.81
CA PHE A 32 -11.05 8.65 0.17
C PHE A 32 -10.40 7.36 0.68
N LYS A 33 -10.42 7.10 1.99
CA LYS A 33 -9.95 5.82 2.55
C LYS A 33 -10.71 4.64 1.94
N TYR A 34 -12.03 4.76 1.80
CA TYR A 34 -12.82 3.70 1.18
C TYR A 34 -12.41 3.49 -0.29
N LEU A 35 -12.23 4.58 -1.05
CA LEU A 35 -11.77 4.51 -2.44
C LEU A 35 -10.39 3.84 -2.55
N THR A 36 -9.42 4.19 -1.71
CA THR A 36 -8.08 3.55 -1.72
C THR A 36 -8.14 2.04 -1.46
N THR A 37 -9.20 1.52 -0.83
CA THR A 37 -9.40 0.06 -0.65
C THR A 37 -10.03 -0.64 -1.87
N ILE A 38 -10.83 0.06 -2.68
CA ILE A 38 -11.57 -0.53 -3.80
C ILE A 38 -10.72 -0.55 -5.09
N TYR A 39 -10.10 0.58 -5.43
CA TYR A 39 -9.40 0.75 -6.70
C TYR A 39 -8.23 -0.23 -6.95
N PRO A 40 -7.45 -0.69 -5.95
CA PRO A 40 -6.41 -1.71 -6.15
C PRO A 40 -6.94 -3.06 -6.64
N LYS A 41 -8.24 -3.34 -6.43
CA LYS A 41 -8.85 -4.65 -6.72
C LYS A 41 -9.39 -4.76 -8.15
N TYR A 42 -9.41 -3.67 -8.92
CA TYR A 42 -9.91 -3.69 -10.29
C TYR A 42 -8.85 -4.25 -11.24
N LYS A 43 -8.89 -5.56 -11.51
CA LYS A 43 -8.04 -6.21 -12.53
C LYS A 43 -8.64 -5.97 -13.92
N PRO A 44 -8.01 -5.21 -14.83
CA PRO A 44 -8.51 -5.06 -16.19
C PRO A 44 -8.36 -6.38 -16.97
N LYS A 45 -9.42 -6.76 -17.70
CA LYS A 45 -9.59 -8.06 -18.39
C LYS A 45 -8.74 -8.27 -19.66
N SER A 46 -7.70 -7.48 -19.97
CA SER A 46 -7.05 -7.53 -21.29
C SER A 46 -5.51 -7.64 -21.28
N THR A 47 -5.01 -8.40 -22.26
CA THR A 47 -3.65 -8.87 -22.56
C THR A 47 -2.62 -7.80 -23.01
N GLN A 48 -2.79 -6.53 -22.64
CA GLN A 48 -1.81 -5.47 -22.92
C GLN A 48 -1.00 -5.14 -21.66
N THR A 49 0.33 -5.06 -21.83
CA THR A 49 1.39 -4.66 -20.85
C THR A 49 0.90 -4.47 -19.41
N LEU A 50 0.93 -5.56 -18.65
CA LEU A 50 0.33 -5.69 -17.32
C LEU A 50 0.81 -4.64 -16.29
N SER A 51 2.00 -4.04 -16.46
CA SER A 51 2.54 -3.03 -15.54
C SER A 51 1.80 -1.69 -15.66
N TYR A 52 1.75 -1.10 -16.85
CA TYR A 52 1.17 0.23 -17.08
C TYR A 52 -0.28 0.35 -16.59
N ARG A 53 -1.10 -0.68 -16.83
CA ARG A 53 -2.50 -0.67 -16.38
C ARG A 53 -2.65 -0.82 -14.87
N ARG A 54 -1.76 -1.55 -14.18
CA ARG A 54 -1.82 -1.72 -12.71
C ARG A 54 -1.56 -0.40 -11.99
N HIS A 55 -0.59 0.39 -12.47
CA HIS A 55 -0.33 1.72 -11.91
C HIS A 55 -1.53 2.64 -12.07
N HIS A 56 -2.14 2.65 -13.26
CA HIS A 56 -3.32 3.49 -13.52
C HIS A 56 -4.49 3.11 -12.60
N THR A 57 -4.74 1.82 -12.36
CA THR A 57 -5.82 1.39 -11.46
C THR A 57 -5.54 1.77 -10.00
N ARG A 58 -4.30 1.69 -9.53
CA ARG A 58 -3.94 2.01 -8.14
C ARG A 58 -3.99 3.51 -7.83
N LEU A 59 -3.75 4.35 -8.83
CA LEU A 59 -3.81 5.81 -8.71
C LEU A 59 -5.18 6.39 -9.11
N SER A 60 -6.13 5.55 -9.56
CA SER A 60 -7.43 6.01 -10.07
C SER A 60 -8.27 6.78 -9.02
N TRP A 61 -8.07 6.50 -7.73
CA TRP A 61 -8.76 7.23 -6.66
C TRP A 61 -8.32 8.71 -6.61
N LEU A 62 -7.13 9.06 -7.09
CA LEU A 62 -6.67 10.46 -7.13
C LEU A 62 -7.50 11.31 -8.10
N VAL A 63 -8.12 10.71 -9.13
CA VAL A 63 -9.03 11.43 -10.05
C VAL A 63 -10.17 12.09 -9.27
N VAL A 64 -10.65 11.42 -8.21
CA VAL A 64 -11.73 11.94 -7.35
C VAL A 64 -11.27 13.17 -6.57
N SER A 65 -9.97 13.32 -6.29
CA SER A 65 -9.45 14.53 -5.63
C SER A 65 -9.56 15.80 -6.48
N HIS A 66 -9.79 15.67 -7.80
CA HIS A 66 -9.88 16.79 -8.73
C HIS A 66 -11.29 17.40 -8.87
N VAL A 67 -12.26 16.95 -8.06
CA VAL A 67 -13.64 17.50 -8.09
C VAL A 67 -13.65 18.99 -7.76
N ASN A 68 -13.00 19.40 -6.67
CA ASN A 68 -12.78 20.81 -6.32
C ASN A 68 -11.50 21.00 -5.49
N GLN A 69 -11.14 22.25 -5.21
CA GLN A 69 -9.93 22.58 -4.44
C GLN A 69 -9.94 21.99 -3.02
N ARG A 70 -11.13 21.91 -2.39
CA ARG A 70 -11.28 21.38 -1.03
C ARG A 70 -10.94 19.90 -0.96
N TRP A 71 -11.39 19.12 -1.95
CA TRP A 71 -11.13 17.67 -2.01
C TRP A 71 -9.63 17.41 -2.19
N ARG A 72 -9.00 18.15 -3.11
CA ARG A 72 -7.56 18.09 -3.30
C ARG A 72 -6.80 18.45 -2.01
N TYR A 73 -7.19 19.51 -1.32
CA TYR A 73 -6.56 19.93 -0.08
C TYR A 73 -6.66 18.85 1.00
N ILE A 74 -7.85 18.27 1.21
CA ILE A 74 -8.06 17.20 2.18
C ILE A 74 -7.18 15.99 1.86
N VAL A 75 -7.10 15.59 0.59
CA VAL A 75 -6.26 14.46 0.17
C VAL A 75 -4.79 14.71 0.45
N LEU A 76 -4.27 15.89 0.07
CA LEU A 76 -2.86 16.25 0.29
C LEU A 76 -2.52 16.40 1.78
N ASP A 77 -3.47 16.86 2.60
CA ASP A 77 -3.23 17.04 4.02
C ASP A 77 -3.45 15.78 4.87
N THR A 78 -3.97 14.70 4.29
CA THR A 78 -4.22 13.43 5.00
C THR A 78 -3.14 12.39 4.70
N PRO A 79 -2.09 12.23 5.52
CA PRO A 79 -0.92 11.43 5.15
C PRO A 79 -1.21 9.93 5.07
N SER A 80 -2.21 9.45 5.82
CA SER A 80 -2.65 8.05 5.80
C SER A 80 -3.22 7.59 4.44
N LEU A 81 -3.65 8.51 3.57
CA LEU A 81 -4.10 8.15 2.22
C LEU A 81 -2.93 7.80 1.29
N TRP A 82 -1.72 8.25 1.63
CA TRP A 82 -0.49 8.07 0.87
C TRP A 82 0.39 6.96 1.43
N SER A 83 0.00 6.34 2.55
CA SER A 83 0.85 5.39 3.26
C SER A 83 0.79 3.96 2.71
N ARG A 84 -0.06 3.70 1.71
CA ARG A 84 -0.10 2.43 1.00
C ARG A 84 0.70 2.51 -0.30
N LEU A 85 1.90 1.94 -0.28
CA LEU A 85 2.81 1.91 -1.42
C LEU A 85 2.80 0.56 -2.10
N TYR A 86 3.12 0.57 -3.38
CA TYR A 86 3.31 -0.65 -4.14
C TYR A 86 4.69 -0.66 -4.78
N VAL A 87 5.36 -1.81 -4.75
CA VAL A 87 6.75 -1.95 -5.25
C VAL A 87 6.87 -1.48 -6.70
N ASP A 88 5.82 -1.72 -7.49
CA ASP A 88 5.77 -1.38 -8.90
C ASP A 88 5.42 0.11 -9.16
N MET A 89 5.01 0.90 -8.16
CA MET A 89 4.80 2.35 -8.35
C MET A 89 6.08 2.97 -8.87
N GLU A 90 6.11 3.37 -10.14
CA GLU A 90 7.31 3.93 -10.79
C GLU A 90 7.68 5.30 -10.20
N LYS A 91 7.40 6.39 -10.92
CA LYS A 91 7.71 7.76 -10.49
C LYS A 91 6.85 8.24 -9.32
N SER A 92 5.78 7.52 -9.00
CA SER A 92 4.84 7.90 -7.93
C SER A 92 5.28 7.44 -6.54
N TRP A 93 6.25 6.53 -6.43
CA TRP A 93 6.72 6.03 -5.13
C TRP A 93 7.22 7.16 -4.23
N ASP A 94 8.11 8.00 -4.74
CA ASP A 94 8.72 9.07 -3.97
C ASP A 94 7.67 10.11 -3.54
N ALA A 95 6.72 10.44 -4.42
CA ALA A 95 5.61 11.33 -4.11
C ALA A 95 4.71 10.77 -3.00
N PHE A 96 4.43 9.46 -3.00
CA PHE A 96 3.66 8.81 -1.94
C PHE A 96 4.44 8.79 -0.62
N LEU A 97 5.74 8.51 -0.66
CA LEU A 97 6.59 8.58 0.54
C LEU A 97 6.62 9.99 1.13
N GLU A 98 6.81 11.02 0.31
CA GLU A 98 6.81 12.41 0.74
C GLU A 98 5.44 12.80 1.35
N CYS A 99 4.34 12.47 0.66
CA CYS A 99 2.99 12.82 1.10
C CYS A 99 2.54 12.01 2.33
N SER A 100 3.12 10.84 2.58
CA SER A 100 2.81 10.01 3.75
C SER A 100 3.35 10.58 5.07
N LYS A 101 4.22 11.61 5.04
CA LYS A 101 4.77 12.29 6.23
C LYS A 101 5.25 11.25 7.28
N PRO A 102 4.97 11.29 8.61
CA PRO A 102 5.39 10.21 9.51
C PRO A 102 4.39 9.05 9.61
N ALA A 103 3.39 8.94 8.72
CA ALA A 103 2.40 7.87 8.80
C ALA A 103 3.04 6.48 8.61
N LEU A 104 2.45 5.48 9.27
CA LEU A 104 2.86 4.08 9.13
C LEU A 104 2.53 3.55 7.74
N LEU A 105 3.49 2.86 7.15
CA LEU A 105 3.48 2.40 5.76
C LEU A 105 2.97 0.97 5.65
N SER A 106 2.17 0.73 4.61
CA SER A 106 1.79 -0.60 4.11
C SER A 106 2.36 -0.74 2.71
N ILE A 107 3.25 -1.70 2.51
CA ILE A 107 3.99 -1.86 1.25
C ILE A 107 3.67 -3.22 0.68
N GLU A 108 3.12 -3.27 -0.53
CA GLU A 108 2.70 -4.52 -1.13
C GLU A 108 3.00 -4.66 -2.64
N GLY A 109 3.11 -5.90 -3.11
CA GLY A 109 3.01 -6.22 -4.53
C GLY A 109 4.14 -7.07 -5.09
N PRO A 110 4.08 -7.35 -6.40
CA PRO A 110 5.04 -8.21 -7.07
C PRO A 110 6.40 -7.51 -7.21
N CYS A 111 7.44 -8.20 -6.79
CA CYS A 111 8.84 -7.77 -6.84
C CYS A 111 9.46 -8.19 -8.17
N SER A 112 9.12 -7.49 -9.26
CA SER A 112 9.95 -7.66 -10.47
C SER A 112 11.37 -7.20 -10.16
N THR A 113 12.38 -7.90 -10.72
CA THR A 113 13.80 -7.66 -10.48
C THR A 113 14.17 -6.18 -10.63
N SER A 114 13.65 -5.50 -11.66
CA SER A 114 13.95 -4.09 -11.91
C SER A 114 13.39 -3.13 -10.85
N HIS A 115 12.20 -3.40 -10.32
CA HIS A 115 11.59 -2.50 -9.34
C HIS A 115 12.16 -2.73 -7.94
N ILE A 116 12.28 -3.99 -7.50
CA ILE A 116 12.69 -4.29 -6.13
C ILE A 116 14.10 -3.81 -5.81
N ILE A 117 15.04 -3.89 -6.76
CA ILE A 117 16.40 -3.37 -6.61
C ILE A 117 16.40 -1.89 -6.24
N LEU A 118 15.54 -1.11 -6.90
CA LEU A 118 15.42 0.32 -6.64
C LEU A 118 14.68 0.63 -5.34
N ARG A 119 13.85 -0.28 -4.84
CA ARG A 119 13.04 -0.08 -3.62
C ARG A 119 13.74 -0.50 -2.35
N ILE A 120 14.63 -1.50 -2.38
CA ILE A 120 15.32 -2.00 -1.17
C ILE A 120 15.98 -0.88 -0.35
N PRO A 121 16.76 0.06 -0.93
CA PRO A 121 17.36 1.14 -0.13
C PRO A 121 16.31 2.01 0.58
N SER A 122 15.22 2.33 -0.10
CA SER A 122 14.12 3.13 0.44
C SER A 122 13.32 2.37 1.51
N LEU A 123 13.14 1.05 1.34
CA LEU A 123 12.53 0.18 2.36
C LEU A 123 13.35 0.18 3.65
N ILE A 124 14.68 0.06 3.52
CA ILE A 124 15.61 0.06 4.64
C ILE A 124 15.61 1.43 5.32
N GLU A 125 15.65 2.52 4.54
CA GLU A 125 15.62 3.89 5.06
C GLU A 125 14.36 4.17 5.90
N HIS A 126 13.20 3.70 5.43
CA HIS A 126 11.91 3.92 6.09
C HIS A 126 11.44 2.74 6.95
N ARG A 127 12.32 1.79 7.28
CA ARG A 127 11.99 0.54 8.00
C ARG A 127 11.17 0.76 9.27
N HIS A 128 11.49 1.81 10.03
CA HIS A 128 10.81 2.17 11.29
C HIS A 128 9.34 2.55 11.10
N ARG A 129 8.93 2.92 9.89
CA ARG A 129 7.55 3.31 9.57
C ARG A 129 6.76 2.13 9.01
N ILE A 130 7.40 1.03 8.63
CA ILE A 130 6.72 -0.10 7.99
C ILE A 130 5.88 -0.83 9.03
N ARG A 131 4.58 -0.91 8.76
CA ARG A 131 3.61 -1.68 9.53
C ARG A 131 3.22 -2.98 8.84
N GLU A 132 3.08 -2.92 7.53
CA GLU A 132 2.73 -4.09 6.71
C GLU A 132 3.70 -4.20 5.55
N LEU A 133 4.24 -5.40 5.33
CA LEU A 133 5.14 -5.70 4.24
C LEU A 133 4.67 -6.99 3.54
N ASP A 134 4.15 -6.86 2.31
CA ASP A 134 3.70 -7.98 1.48
C ASP A 134 4.46 -8.01 0.15
N LEU A 135 5.56 -8.76 0.11
CA LEU A 135 6.43 -8.86 -1.06
C LEU A 135 6.18 -10.18 -1.76
N GLN A 136 5.67 -10.10 -3.00
CA GLN A 136 5.35 -11.26 -3.81
C GLN A 136 6.43 -11.49 -4.84
N ARG A 137 6.80 -12.75 -5.10
CA ARG A 137 7.76 -13.15 -6.13
C ARG A 137 9.13 -12.46 -5.99
N ILE A 138 9.61 -12.29 -4.76
CA ILE A 138 10.95 -11.76 -4.50
C ILE A 138 11.98 -12.86 -4.78
N THR A 139 13.15 -12.54 -5.34
CA THR A 139 14.22 -13.54 -5.51
C THR A 139 14.97 -13.75 -4.19
N PRO A 140 15.58 -14.94 -3.96
CA PRO A 140 16.39 -15.20 -2.77
C PRO A 140 17.49 -14.14 -2.57
N TYR A 141 18.18 -13.75 -3.63
CA TYR A 141 19.19 -12.68 -3.59
C TYR A 141 18.65 -11.33 -3.09
N HIS A 142 17.49 -10.89 -3.58
CA HIS A 142 16.88 -9.62 -3.15
C HIS A 142 16.32 -9.70 -1.73
N LEU A 143 15.77 -10.85 -1.35
CA LEU A 143 15.31 -11.09 0.01
C LEU A 143 16.47 -11.05 0.99
N GLY A 144 17.62 -11.66 0.67
CA GLY A 144 18.82 -11.60 1.50
C GLY A 144 19.31 -10.17 1.73
N ASN A 145 19.35 -9.34 0.69
CA ASN A 145 19.70 -7.92 0.80
C ASN A 145 18.71 -7.13 1.67
N LEU A 146 17.41 -7.42 1.55
CA LEU A 146 16.39 -6.80 2.37
C LEU A 146 16.55 -7.18 3.85
N VAL A 147 16.66 -8.48 4.14
CA VAL A 147 16.83 -9.02 5.50
C VAL A 147 18.08 -8.46 6.16
N ALA A 148 19.20 -8.37 5.42
CA ALA A 148 20.45 -7.77 5.92
C ALA A 148 20.31 -6.26 6.29
N GLY A 149 19.35 -5.56 5.69
CA GLY A 149 19.04 -4.16 6.02
C GLY A 149 17.96 -3.99 7.10
N LEU A 150 17.18 -5.04 7.39
CA LEU A 150 16.16 -5.07 8.43
C LEU A 150 16.74 -5.64 9.73
N THR A 151 17.80 -5.03 10.26
CA THR A 151 18.55 -5.54 11.41
C THR A 151 18.21 -4.86 12.74
N ASP A 152 17.58 -3.68 12.71
CA ASP A 152 17.11 -2.99 13.92
C ASP A 152 15.71 -3.45 14.34
N SER A 153 15.33 -3.24 15.60
CA SER A 153 13.98 -3.55 16.08
C SER A 153 12.91 -2.73 15.35
N LEU A 154 12.10 -3.42 14.55
CA LEU A 154 10.98 -2.93 13.77
C LEU A 154 9.71 -3.00 14.63
N LEU A 155 9.58 -2.08 15.58
CA LEU A 155 8.49 -2.08 16.55
C LEU A 155 7.10 -1.88 15.94
N ASN A 156 7.01 -1.32 14.73
CA ASN A 156 5.73 -1.01 14.09
C ASN A 156 5.23 -2.13 13.17
N ILE A 157 6.06 -3.13 12.84
CA ILE A 157 5.65 -4.17 11.89
C ILE A 157 4.68 -5.16 12.56
N GLU A 158 3.51 -5.31 11.97
CA GLU A 158 2.43 -6.17 12.45
C GLU A 158 2.11 -7.28 11.46
N VAL A 159 2.35 -7.05 10.16
CA VAL A 159 2.05 -8.00 9.08
C VAL A 159 3.28 -8.14 8.18
N MET A 160 3.74 -9.38 8.02
CA MET A 160 4.76 -9.75 7.06
C MET A 160 4.25 -10.90 6.18
N SER A 161 4.32 -10.71 4.87
CA SER A 161 4.00 -11.71 3.86
C SER A 161 5.12 -11.70 2.84
N ILE A 162 5.84 -12.81 2.72
CA ILE A 162 6.92 -12.96 1.74
C ILE A 162 6.62 -14.21 0.92
N GLU A 163 6.58 -14.04 -0.40
CA GLU A 163 6.54 -15.13 -1.37
C GLU A 163 7.80 -15.05 -2.21
N CYS A 164 8.67 -16.03 -2.06
CA CYS A 164 9.91 -16.14 -2.81
C CYS A 164 9.62 -16.85 -4.15
N GLU A 165 10.17 -16.33 -5.26
CA GLU A 165 10.16 -17.04 -6.53
C GLU A 165 11.56 -17.63 -6.75
N PRO A 166 11.74 -18.96 -6.67
CA PRO A 166 13.05 -19.58 -6.87
C PRO A 166 13.53 -19.31 -8.29
N PHE A 167 14.82 -18.99 -8.43
CA PHE A 167 15.44 -18.72 -9.72
C PHE A 167 16.66 -19.63 -9.91
N GLY A 168 16.51 -20.67 -10.74
CA GLY A 168 17.57 -21.64 -10.99
C GLY A 168 17.93 -22.46 -9.74
N ASP A 169 19.23 -22.70 -9.56
CA ASP A 169 19.79 -23.47 -8.43
C ASP A 169 20.16 -22.58 -7.23
N GLU A 170 19.54 -21.40 -7.08
CA GLU A 170 19.82 -20.54 -5.92
C GLU A 170 19.40 -21.26 -4.62
N PRO A 171 20.27 -21.24 -3.58
CA PRO A 171 19.94 -21.85 -2.31
C PRO A 171 18.74 -21.14 -1.68
N VAL A 172 17.93 -21.91 -0.94
CA VAL A 172 16.85 -21.35 -0.13
C VAL A 172 17.47 -20.40 0.90
N LEU A 173 16.90 -19.20 1.03
CA LEU A 173 17.38 -18.24 2.01
C LEU A 173 16.88 -18.63 3.41
N GLU A 174 17.83 -18.86 4.32
CA GLU A 174 17.57 -18.98 5.74
C GLU A 174 17.45 -17.60 6.39
N LEU A 175 16.35 -17.36 7.09
CA LEU A 175 16.19 -16.16 7.91
C LEU A 175 16.98 -16.30 9.22
N PRO A 176 17.54 -15.20 9.77
CA PRO A 176 18.21 -15.23 11.06
C PRO A 176 17.28 -15.80 12.14
N ALA A 177 17.83 -16.61 13.05
CA ALA A 177 17.04 -17.26 14.07
C ALA A 177 16.23 -16.25 14.90
N ASP A 178 16.83 -15.14 15.31
CA ASP A 178 16.20 -14.10 16.12
C ASP A 178 15.37 -13.07 15.32
N PHE A 179 15.21 -13.26 14.01
CA PHE A 179 14.59 -12.27 13.14
C PHE A 179 13.16 -11.93 13.54
N PHE A 180 12.34 -12.90 13.95
CA PHE A 180 10.96 -12.62 14.34
C PHE A 180 10.80 -12.24 15.82
N SER A 181 11.66 -12.76 16.70
CA SER A 181 11.55 -12.55 18.14
C SER A 181 12.16 -11.23 18.59
N VAL A 182 13.28 -10.81 17.97
CA VAL A 182 14.03 -9.61 18.35
C VAL A 182 13.75 -8.46 17.37
N THR A 183 13.84 -8.73 16.07
CA THR A 183 13.66 -7.67 15.06
C THR A 183 12.19 -7.29 14.91
N MET A 184 11.23 -8.19 15.10
CA MET A 184 9.80 -7.94 14.83
C MET A 184 8.88 -8.33 16.01
N PRO A 185 9.07 -7.72 17.19
CA PRO A 185 8.40 -8.18 18.42
C PRO A 185 6.88 -8.05 18.39
N ASN A 186 6.33 -7.15 17.57
CA ASN A 186 4.89 -6.89 17.44
C ASN A 186 4.24 -7.59 16.23
N LEU A 187 4.95 -8.52 15.59
CA LEU A 187 4.46 -9.25 14.43
C LEU A 187 3.26 -10.15 14.76
N ARG A 188 2.09 -9.81 14.22
CA ARG A 188 0.83 -10.52 14.45
C ARG A 188 0.49 -11.51 13.36
N LYS A 189 0.88 -11.23 12.12
CA LYS A 189 0.58 -12.05 10.95
C LYS A 189 1.85 -12.30 10.16
N LEU A 190 2.17 -13.58 9.98
CA LEU A 190 3.31 -14.02 9.19
C LEU A 190 2.84 -14.99 8.12
N LYS A 191 3.18 -14.69 6.87
CA LYS A 191 3.00 -15.57 5.73
C LYS A 191 4.34 -15.76 5.03
N LEU A 192 4.78 -17.00 4.89
CA LEU A 192 6.00 -17.34 4.17
C LEU A 192 5.68 -18.41 3.13
N ILE A 193 5.98 -18.11 1.87
CA ILE A 193 5.91 -19.04 0.76
C ILE A 193 7.31 -19.15 0.16
N ASP A 194 7.85 -20.36 0.12
CA ASP A 194 9.18 -20.68 -0.44
C ASP A 194 10.34 -19.91 0.22
N VAL A 195 10.17 -19.61 1.51
CA VAL A 195 11.20 -19.07 2.39
C VAL A 195 11.38 -20.03 3.54
N GLU A 196 12.62 -20.28 3.97
CA GLU A 196 12.86 -21.15 5.11
C GLU A 196 12.48 -20.44 6.41
N PHE A 197 11.63 -21.11 7.21
CA PHE A 197 11.24 -20.61 8.51
C PHE A 197 12.23 -21.10 9.56
N PRO A 198 12.82 -20.21 10.38
CA PRO A 198 13.73 -20.60 11.45
C PRO A 198 12.91 -21.25 12.57
N TRP A 199 12.78 -22.57 12.51
CA TRP A 199 12.04 -23.33 13.51
C TRP A 199 12.67 -23.16 14.90
N GLY A 200 11.82 -22.98 15.90
CA GLY A 200 12.25 -22.76 17.29
C GLY A 200 12.37 -21.29 17.69
N THR A 201 12.19 -20.35 16.76
CA THR A 201 12.25 -18.91 17.05
C THR A 201 11.01 -18.17 16.54
N GLY A 202 9.95 -18.23 17.35
CA GLY A 202 8.69 -17.53 17.07
C GLY A 202 8.63 -16.12 17.67
N SER A 203 7.76 -15.28 17.10
CA SER A 203 7.31 -14.06 17.78
C SER A 203 6.18 -14.39 18.77
N MET A 204 6.26 -13.89 20.00
CA MET A 204 5.23 -14.12 21.03
C MET A 204 3.88 -13.45 20.70
N SER A 205 3.88 -12.47 19.80
CA SER A 205 2.67 -11.73 19.40
C SER A 205 1.97 -12.33 18.19
N LEU A 206 2.49 -13.42 17.62
CA LEU A 206 1.99 -14.02 16.39
C LEU A 206 0.61 -14.66 16.60
N THR A 207 -0.39 -14.16 15.88
CA THR A 207 -1.78 -14.63 15.92
C THR A 207 -2.20 -15.40 14.66
N ASN A 208 -1.50 -15.17 13.54
CA ASN A 208 -1.74 -15.86 12.28
C ASN A 208 -0.40 -16.27 11.67
N PHE A 209 -0.28 -17.55 11.35
CA PHE A 209 0.89 -18.11 10.71
C PHE A 209 0.47 -18.94 9.49
N GLU A 210 0.98 -18.59 8.33
CA GLU A 210 0.83 -19.36 7.09
C GLU A 210 2.23 -19.68 6.56
N TYR A 211 2.51 -20.97 6.38
CA TYR A 211 3.78 -21.44 5.84
C TYR A 211 3.53 -22.41 4.70
N ARG A 212 4.21 -22.21 3.59
CA ARG A 212 4.19 -23.12 2.44
C ARG A 212 5.61 -23.25 1.90
N ALA A 213 6.17 -24.45 1.96
CA ALA A 213 7.33 -24.82 1.19
C ALA A 213 6.87 -25.62 -0.03
N ILE A 214 7.30 -25.25 -1.23
CA ILE A 214 7.27 -26.13 -2.38
C ILE A 214 8.34 -27.21 -2.15
N PRO A 215 8.01 -28.51 -2.25
CA PRO A 215 9.03 -29.55 -2.22
C PRO A 215 9.99 -29.30 -3.37
N SER A 216 11.27 -29.08 -3.06
CA SER A 216 12.35 -29.09 -4.04
C SER A 216 12.24 -30.40 -4.82
N HIS A 217 11.89 -30.31 -6.11
CA HIS A 217 11.98 -31.46 -7.00
C HIS A 217 13.47 -31.81 -7.12
N TYR A 218 13.85 -32.88 -6.41
CA TYR A 218 15.13 -33.58 -6.56
C TYR A 218 15.34 -34.05 -8.00
#